data_AF-A0A179I4H9-F1
#
_entry.id   AF-A0A179I4H9-F1
#
_cell.length_a   1.000
_cell.length_b   1.000
_cell.length_c   1.000
_cell.angle_alpha   90.00
_cell.angle_beta   90.00
_cell.angle_gamma   90.00
#
_symmetry.space_group_name_H-M   'P 1'
#
loop_
_entity.id
_entity.type
_entity.pdbx_description
1 polymer ?
#
loop_
_entity_poly.entity_id
_entity_poly.type
_entity_poly.pdbx_seq_one_letter_code
_entity_poly.pdbx_strand_id
1 'polypeptide(L)'
;MTTTVPVPEPAQVLIKVLAFGMNRAGTVYYSVLPAFPAQKSHSRNAQAAGTLSNVQVPCIIGTEVVGRIVADAAGDDATIPVDSLVATCMGGLGAKFLDHIGLDPATVAAPPEMLQTTYESLAQALDLQSGDSLLIAALRASMNWQLSSWPTQFDKCLELTGTKTSKDSILCVKLRRTVCMTGIQGGERTAADFSPITELPPRRRLLSYGGDEHDFISMPWETLVAAVEDGKITIPVHRFQ
;
A
#
# COMPACT_ATOMS: atom_id res chain seq x y z
N MET A 1 25.67 -1.20 19.06
CA MET A 1 25.89 -2.53 18.43
C MET A 1 26.25 -2.27 16.99
N THR A 2 27.40 -2.72 16.50
CA THR A 2 27.78 -2.62 15.09
C THR A 2 27.32 -3.89 14.39
N THR A 3 26.20 -3.81 13.69
CA THR A 3 25.71 -4.89 12.83
C THR A 3 26.64 -5.01 11.62
N THR A 4 26.99 -6.23 11.21
CA THR A 4 27.75 -6.47 9.98
C THR A 4 26.92 -6.06 8.76
N VAL A 5 27.54 -5.39 7.78
CA VAL A 5 26.88 -5.08 6.50
C VAL A 5 26.57 -6.41 5.80
N PRO A 6 25.32 -6.65 5.39
CA PRO A 6 24.95 -7.89 4.71
C PRO A 6 25.58 -7.97 3.33
N VAL A 7 25.90 -9.18 2.88
CA VAL A 7 26.36 -9.45 1.51
C VAL A 7 25.14 -9.97 0.72
N PRO A 8 24.81 -9.36 -0.43
CA PRO A 8 23.65 -9.80 -1.22
C PRO A 8 23.88 -11.22 -1.79
N GLU A 9 22.84 -12.04 -1.79
CA GLU A 9 22.79 -13.34 -2.46
C GLU A 9 22.45 -13.17 -3.96
N PRO A 10 22.63 -14.19 -4.83
CA PRO A 10 22.27 -14.08 -6.24
C PRO A 10 20.84 -13.54 -6.46
N ALA A 11 20.69 -12.61 -7.41
CA ALA A 11 19.48 -11.83 -7.69
C ALA A 11 19.07 -10.82 -6.60
N GLN A 12 19.99 -10.47 -5.69
CA GLN A 12 19.78 -9.40 -4.70
C GLN A 12 20.74 -8.23 -4.94
N VAL A 13 20.26 -7.04 -4.56
CA VAL A 13 21.08 -5.84 -4.47
C VAL A 13 21.21 -5.38 -3.02
N LEU A 14 22.36 -4.82 -2.69
CA LEU A 14 22.58 -4.12 -1.44
C LEU A 14 22.28 -2.63 -1.64
N ILE A 15 21.33 -2.11 -0.88
CA ILE A 15 20.92 -0.70 -0.94
C ILE A 15 21.44 0.04 0.29
N LYS A 16 22.22 1.10 0.04
CA LYS A 16 22.51 2.12 1.05
C LYS A 16 21.28 3.02 1.18
N VAL A 17 20.56 2.86 2.28
CA VAL A 17 19.34 3.61 2.59
C VAL A 17 19.65 5.10 2.73
N LEU A 18 18.95 5.92 1.96
CA LEU A 18 18.94 7.38 2.09
C LEU A 18 17.76 7.83 2.96
N ALA A 19 16.59 7.22 2.75
CA ALA A 19 15.38 7.42 3.54
C ALA A 19 14.48 6.16 3.46
N PHE A 20 13.61 5.97 4.44
CA PHE A 20 12.65 4.88 4.48
C PHE A 20 11.30 5.37 5.02
N GLY A 21 10.22 4.77 4.53
CA GLY A 21 8.87 5.09 4.97
C GLY A 21 8.34 4.08 5.98
N MET A 22 7.44 4.55 6.84
CA MET A 22 6.76 3.74 7.84
C MET A 22 5.26 3.73 7.54
N ASN A 23 4.70 2.55 7.34
CA ASN A 23 3.26 2.38 7.11
C ASN A 23 2.62 1.54 8.23
N ARG A 24 1.37 1.89 8.59
CA ARG A 24 0.49 1.09 9.45
C ARG A 24 0.31 -0.34 8.93
N ALA A 25 0.33 -0.53 7.61
CA ALA A 25 0.33 -1.86 6.99
C ALA A 25 1.48 -2.73 7.50
N GLY A 26 2.69 -2.17 7.66
CA GLY A 26 3.83 -2.85 8.28
C GLY A 26 3.52 -3.29 9.71
N THR A 27 2.97 -2.40 10.55
CA THR A 27 2.59 -2.76 11.93
C THR A 27 1.56 -3.91 11.96
N VAL A 28 0.53 -3.85 11.12
CA VAL A 28 -0.50 -4.91 11.04
C VAL A 28 0.08 -6.19 10.46
N TYR A 29 1.00 -6.10 9.50
CA TYR A 29 1.68 -7.24 8.92
C TYR A 29 2.52 -7.96 9.98
N TYR A 30 3.36 -7.24 10.72
CA TYR A 30 4.27 -7.85 11.71
C TYR A 30 3.59 -8.26 13.03
N SER A 31 2.45 -7.69 13.40
CA SER A 31 1.77 -8.01 14.66
C SER A 31 0.89 -9.28 14.63
N VAL A 32 0.56 -9.80 13.44
CA VAL A 32 -0.40 -10.93 13.28
C VAL A 32 0.18 -12.15 12.56
N LEU A 33 1.49 -12.16 12.26
CA LEU A 33 2.21 -13.28 11.63
C LEU A 33 1.98 -14.65 12.28
N PRO A 34 1.86 -14.79 13.61
CA PRO A 34 1.63 -16.10 14.22
C PRO A 34 0.25 -16.71 13.88
N ALA A 35 -0.70 -15.93 13.36
CA ALA A 35 -2.11 -16.32 13.28
C ALA A 35 -2.57 -16.81 11.90
N PHE A 36 -1.75 -16.74 10.85
CA PHE A 36 -2.17 -17.16 9.50
C PHE A 36 -1.08 -17.96 8.75
N PRO A 37 -1.35 -19.22 8.35
CA PRO A 37 -0.48 -19.94 7.43
C PRO A 37 -0.53 -19.29 6.03
N ALA A 38 0.62 -19.22 5.36
CA ALA A 38 0.89 -18.61 4.05
C ALA A 38 -0.01 -19.08 2.88
N GLN A 39 -0.96 -19.99 3.13
CA GLN A 39 -1.71 -20.74 2.12
C GLN A 39 -3.06 -20.10 1.73
N LYS A 40 -3.54 -19.06 2.43
CA LYS A 40 -4.88 -18.47 2.21
C LYS A 40 -4.89 -17.07 1.58
N SER A 41 -3.74 -16.52 1.23
CA SER A 41 -3.66 -15.22 0.58
C SER A 41 -3.43 -15.38 -0.92
N HIS A 42 -4.22 -14.66 -1.72
CA HIS A 42 -3.99 -14.54 -3.17
C HIS A 42 -2.90 -13.49 -3.48
N SER A 43 -2.40 -12.75 -2.48
CA SER A 43 -1.26 -11.86 -2.66
C SER A 43 0.05 -12.62 -2.48
N ARG A 44 0.95 -12.53 -3.47
CA ARG A 44 2.32 -13.07 -3.40
C ARG A 44 3.09 -12.58 -2.17
N ASN A 45 2.76 -11.38 -1.68
CA ASN A 45 3.31 -10.77 -0.47
C ASN A 45 3.10 -11.60 0.81
N ALA A 46 2.02 -12.38 0.92
CA ALA A 46 1.79 -13.23 2.09
C ALA A 46 2.49 -14.59 2.02
N GLN A 47 2.93 -15.02 0.83
CA GLN A 47 3.75 -16.23 0.70
C GLN A 47 5.19 -15.98 1.18
N ALA A 48 5.72 -14.76 1.01
CA ALA A 48 7.00 -14.33 1.58
C ALA A 48 6.98 -14.18 3.12
N ALA A 49 5.80 -14.06 3.73
CA ALA A 49 5.60 -13.92 5.17
C ALA A 49 5.96 -15.20 5.97
N GLY A 50 5.97 -16.36 5.31
CA GLY A 50 6.17 -17.67 5.94
C GLY A 50 7.59 -17.92 6.48
N THR A 51 8.53 -17.00 6.26
CA THR A 51 9.97 -17.22 6.54
C THR A 51 10.57 -16.14 7.45
N LEU A 52 9.77 -15.50 8.31
CA LEU A 52 10.26 -14.48 9.25
C LEU A 52 10.95 -15.03 10.51
N SER A 53 11.20 -16.35 10.57
CA SER A 53 12.08 -16.94 11.60
C SER A 53 13.52 -16.40 11.56
N ASN A 54 13.88 -15.66 10.51
CA ASN A 54 15.25 -15.25 10.21
C ASN A 54 15.48 -13.72 10.26
N VAL A 55 14.52 -12.91 10.73
CA VAL A 55 14.74 -11.46 10.83
C VAL A 55 15.65 -11.15 12.02
N GLN A 56 16.92 -10.89 11.72
CA GLN A 56 17.89 -10.41 12.71
C GLN A 56 17.68 -8.91 12.98
N VAL A 57 17.44 -8.56 14.23
CA VAL A 57 17.41 -7.16 14.69
C VAL A 57 18.83 -6.67 15.00
N PRO A 58 19.16 -5.37 14.74
CA PRO A 58 18.25 -4.33 14.26
C PRO A 58 18.00 -4.41 12.74
N CYS A 59 16.73 -4.35 12.34
CA CYS A 59 16.30 -4.28 10.94
C CYS A 59 15.37 -3.07 10.71
N ILE A 60 15.41 -2.47 9.53
CA ILE A 60 14.44 -1.44 9.14
C ILE A 60 13.11 -2.15 8.82
N ILE A 61 12.08 -1.89 9.63
CA ILE A 61 10.72 -2.47 9.49
C ILE A 61 9.91 -1.73 8.39
N GLY A 62 10.59 -0.84 7.64
CA GLY A 62 9.98 -0.03 6.59
C GLY A 62 9.47 -0.88 5.44
N THR A 63 8.24 -0.63 5.02
CA THR A 63 7.65 -1.23 3.81
C THR A 63 8.28 -0.66 2.55
N GLU A 64 8.95 0.49 2.64
CA GLU A 64 9.46 1.25 1.52
C GLU A 64 10.80 1.93 1.84
N VAL A 65 11.69 1.97 0.85
CA VAL A 65 13.06 2.49 0.95
C VAL A 65 13.40 3.25 -0.32
N VAL A 66 14.08 4.39 -0.15
CA VAL A 66 14.82 5.05 -1.22
C VAL A 66 16.30 5.01 -0.86
N GLY A 67 17.13 4.60 -1.82
CA GLY A 67 18.55 4.45 -1.58
C GLY A 67 19.38 4.33 -2.84
N ARG A 68 20.68 4.09 -2.65
CA ARG A 68 21.61 3.81 -3.75
C ARG A 68 22.11 2.39 -3.69
N ILE A 69 22.23 1.75 -4.84
CA ILE A 69 22.83 0.42 -4.94
C ILE A 69 24.34 0.53 -4.65
N VAL A 70 24.82 -0.27 -3.72
CA VAL A 70 26.24 -0.31 -3.32
C VAL A 70 26.90 -1.67 -3.58
N ALA A 71 26.10 -2.70 -3.84
CA ALA A 71 26.56 -3.98 -4.37
C ALA A 71 25.40 -4.66 -5.12
N ASP A 72 25.74 -5.41 -6.16
CA ASP A 72 24.80 -6.24 -6.92
C ASP A 72 25.38 -7.65 -6.99
N ALA A 73 24.66 -8.62 -6.46
CA ALA A 73 24.94 -10.02 -6.69
C ALA A 73 24.10 -10.45 -7.90
N ALA A 74 24.62 -10.12 -9.09
CA ALA A 74 23.96 -10.36 -10.37
C ALA A 74 23.36 -11.79 -10.44
N GLY A 75 22.10 -11.87 -10.87
CA GLY A 75 21.42 -13.13 -11.21
C GLY A 75 21.54 -13.47 -12.70
N ASP A 76 20.59 -14.24 -13.22
CA ASP A 76 20.45 -14.51 -14.68
C ASP A 76 20.01 -13.25 -15.47
N ASP A 77 19.54 -12.21 -14.77
CA ASP A 77 19.15 -10.91 -15.31
C ASP A 77 20.34 -9.93 -15.42
N ALA A 78 20.13 -8.84 -16.17
CA ALA A 78 21.15 -7.80 -16.38
C ALA A 78 21.66 -7.19 -15.07
N THR A 79 22.99 -7.00 -14.98
CA THR A 79 23.66 -6.36 -13.85
C THR A 79 23.16 -4.92 -13.67
N ILE A 80 22.84 -4.57 -12.43
CA ILE A 80 22.36 -3.25 -12.06
C ILE A 80 23.56 -2.35 -11.71
N PRO A 81 23.70 -1.15 -12.30
CA PRO A 81 24.85 -0.29 -12.02
C PRO A 81 24.91 0.13 -10.54
N VAL A 82 26.10 0.04 -9.95
CA VAL A 82 26.40 0.64 -8.65
C VAL A 82 26.13 2.16 -8.71
N ASP A 83 25.73 2.73 -7.58
CA ASP A 83 25.26 4.10 -7.40
C ASP A 83 23.89 4.43 -8.02
N SER A 84 23.24 3.50 -8.72
CA SER A 84 21.86 3.67 -9.20
C SER A 84 20.92 4.03 -8.06
N LEU A 85 20.08 5.02 -8.30
CA LEU A 85 19.08 5.49 -7.36
C LEU A 85 17.82 4.65 -7.52
N VAL A 86 17.35 4.07 -6.42
CA VAL A 86 16.23 3.13 -6.43
C VAL A 86 15.22 3.47 -5.35
N ALA A 87 13.94 3.30 -5.69
CA ALA A 87 12.85 3.20 -4.73
C ALA A 87 12.34 1.76 -4.74
N THR A 88 12.08 1.21 -3.56
CA THR A 88 11.45 -0.10 -3.41
C THR A 88 10.31 -0.01 -2.41
N CYS A 89 9.23 -0.77 -2.63
CA CYS A 89 8.18 -0.99 -1.65
C CYS A 89 7.68 -2.44 -1.63
N MET A 90 6.95 -2.81 -0.57
CA MET A 90 6.38 -4.14 -0.30
C MET A 90 7.41 -5.23 0.04
N GLY A 91 6.98 -6.25 0.81
CA GLY A 91 7.81 -7.28 1.46
C GLY A 91 8.47 -8.32 0.55
N GLY A 92 9.01 -7.90 -0.59
CA GLY A 92 9.59 -8.77 -1.61
C GLY A 92 10.30 -8.10 -2.81
N LEU A 93 10.74 -6.82 -2.72
CA LEU A 93 11.62 -6.15 -3.71
C LEU A 93 10.99 -5.76 -5.07
N GLY A 94 9.88 -5.03 -5.07
CA GLY A 94 9.52 -4.23 -6.25
C GLY A 94 10.46 -3.02 -6.35
N ALA A 95 11.56 -3.12 -7.08
CA ALA A 95 12.49 -2.00 -7.28
C ALA A 95 12.12 -1.21 -8.54
N LYS A 96 11.80 0.08 -8.37
CA LYS A 96 11.68 1.05 -9.46
C LYS A 96 12.96 1.88 -9.52
N PHE A 97 13.61 1.87 -10.68
CA PHE A 97 14.75 2.73 -10.95
C PHE A 97 14.27 4.17 -11.09
N LEU A 98 14.95 5.08 -10.40
CA LEU A 98 14.67 6.50 -10.48
C LEU A 98 15.77 7.17 -11.28
N ASP A 99 15.41 7.81 -12.38
CA ASP A 99 16.36 8.59 -13.18
C ASP A 99 16.94 9.77 -12.38
N HIS A 100 16.12 10.36 -11.51
CA HIS A 100 16.49 11.46 -10.62
C HIS A 100 15.53 11.55 -9.43
N ILE A 101 15.99 12.22 -8.37
CA ILE A 101 15.16 12.69 -7.27
C ILE A 101 15.22 14.23 -7.33
N GLY A 102 14.19 14.85 -7.92
CA GLY A 102 14.01 16.31 -7.91
C GLY A 102 13.48 16.86 -6.58
N LEU A 103 12.97 15.96 -5.73
CA LEU A 103 12.40 16.23 -4.41
C LEU A 103 13.37 15.90 -3.27
N ASP A 104 13.06 16.28 -2.04
CA ASP A 104 13.82 15.81 -0.87
C ASP A 104 13.71 14.27 -0.74
N PRO A 105 14.80 13.52 -0.47
CA PRO A 105 14.74 12.06 -0.36
C PRO A 105 13.70 11.54 0.65
N ALA A 106 13.43 12.29 1.73
CA ALA A 106 12.37 11.91 2.67
C ALA A 106 10.97 12.08 2.06
N THR A 107 10.76 13.09 1.21
CA THR A 107 9.50 13.27 0.44
C THR A 107 9.28 12.14 -0.56
N VAL A 108 10.35 11.60 -1.16
CA VAL A 108 10.26 10.48 -2.10
C VAL A 108 10.12 9.13 -1.40
N ALA A 109 10.70 8.97 -0.21
CA ALA A 109 10.66 7.72 0.55
C ALA A 109 9.44 7.57 1.47
N ALA A 110 8.79 8.67 1.87
CA ALA A 110 7.60 8.61 2.70
C ALA A 110 6.34 8.02 2.04
N PRO A 111 6.14 8.12 0.71
CA PRO A 111 4.88 7.73 0.10
C PRO A 111 4.84 6.55 -0.90
N PRO A 112 5.90 5.84 -1.34
CA PRO A 112 5.80 4.90 -2.47
C PRO A 112 4.61 3.93 -2.43
N GLU A 113 4.42 3.23 -1.31
CA GLU A 113 3.30 2.29 -1.14
C GLU A 113 1.97 3.05 -1.01
N MET A 114 1.94 4.15 -0.25
CA MET A 114 0.71 4.93 -0.06
C MET A 114 0.23 5.58 -1.36
N LEU A 115 1.14 6.08 -2.19
CA LEU A 115 0.85 6.65 -3.51
C LEU A 115 0.38 5.57 -4.47
N GLN A 116 1.06 4.43 -4.52
CA GLN A 116 0.62 3.29 -5.32
C GLN A 116 -0.79 2.87 -4.92
N THR A 117 -0.99 2.55 -3.64
CA THR A 117 -2.26 2.07 -3.12
C THR A 117 -3.37 3.09 -3.35
N THR A 118 -3.10 4.38 -3.19
CA THR A 118 -4.07 5.44 -3.47
C THR A 118 -4.36 5.56 -4.97
N TYR A 119 -3.34 5.64 -5.81
CA TYR A 119 -3.50 5.82 -7.25
C TYR A 119 -4.25 4.64 -7.86
N GLU A 120 -3.81 3.42 -7.59
CA GLU A 120 -4.35 2.20 -8.18
C GLU A 120 -5.75 1.88 -7.66
N SER A 121 -6.03 2.11 -6.37
CA SER A 121 -7.39 1.94 -5.83
C SER A 121 -8.39 2.93 -6.44
N LEU A 122 -7.96 4.16 -6.74
CA LEU A 122 -8.82 5.17 -7.36
C LEU A 122 -8.94 4.98 -8.87
N ALA A 123 -7.82 4.85 -9.57
CA ALA A 123 -7.75 4.86 -11.02
C ALA A 123 -8.06 3.50 -11.65
N GLN A 124 -7.51 2.40 -11.13
CA GLN A 124 -7.71 1.08 -11.73
C GLN A 124 -8.85 0.30 -11.06
N ALA A 125 -8.91 0.31 -9.73
CA ALA A 125 -9.90 -0.51 -9.02
C ALA A 125 -11.29 0.15 -9.03
N LEU A 126 -11.38 1.42 -8.63
CA LEU A 126 -12.62 2.19 -8.66
C LEU A 126 -12.94 2.76 -10.04
N ASP A 127 -11.98 2.83 -10.96
CA ASP A 127 -12.14 3.46 -12.28
C ASP A 127 -12.66 4.90 -12.15
N LEU A 128 -12.23 5.67 -11.13
CA LEU A 128 -12.78 6.97 -10.77
C LEU A 128 -12.78 7.95 -11.96
N GLN A 129 -13.95 8.48 -12.30
CA GLN A 129 -14.13 9.40 -13.42
C GLN A 129 -14.43 10.81 -12.92
N SER A 130 -14.11 11.81 -13.76
CA SER A 130 -14.51 13.19 -13.49
C SER A 130 -16.05 13.29 -13.37
N GLY A 131 -16.53 13.92 -12.31
CA GLY A 131 -17.96 14.05 -12.00
C GLY A 131 -18.53 12.94 -11.12
N ASP A 132 -17.78 11.88 -10.83
CA ASP A 132 -18.18 10.90 -9.82
C ASP A 132 -18.14 11.53 -8.42
N SER A 133 -19.17 11.23 -7.62
CA SER A 133 -19.11 11.49 -6.19
C SER A 133 -18.41 10.34 -5.47
N LEU A 134 -17.36 10.66 -4.68
CA LEU A 134 -16.54 9.68 -3.95
C LEU A 134 -16.72 9.84 -2.44
N LEU A 135 -17.00 8.73 -1.75
CA LEU A 135 -16.86 8.62 -0.29
C LEU A 135 -15.47 8.08 0.05
N ILE A 136 -14.78 8.69 1.02
CA ILE A 136 -13.54 8.15 1.60
C ILE A 136 -13.84 7.73 3.04
N ALA A 137 -13.96 6.42 3.28
CA ALA A 137 -14.28 5.85 4.59
C ALA A 137 -13.00 5.47 5.36
N ALA A 138 -12.39 6.47 6.03
CA ALA A 138 -11.20 6.31 6.87
C ALA A 138 -11.52 6.37 8.38
N LEU A 139 -10.61 5.86 9.23
CA LEU A 139 -10.70 5.63 10.69
C LEU A 139 -11.21 6.76 11.60
N ARG A 140 -11.53 7.96 11.10
CA ARG A 140 -12.17 9.02 11.89
C ARG A 140 -13.70 8.94 11.85
N ALA A 141 -14.26 7.79 12.17
CA ALA A 141 -15.53 7.81 12.87
C ALA A 141 -15.70 6.64 13.83
N SER A 142 -15.50 6.95 15.10
CA SER A 142 -16.30 6.41 16.20
C SER A 142 -17.68 7.09 16.27
N MET A 143 -18.13 7.78 15.20
CA MET A 143 -19.51 8.24 15.13
C MET A 143 -20.37 7.06 14.73
N ASN A 144 -21.44 6.80 15.49
CA ASN A 144 -22.56 5.98 15.06
C ASN A 144 -23.07 6.53 13.72
N TRP A 145 -22.53 6.05 12.59
CA TRP A 145 -23.01 6.39 11.27
C TRP A 145 -24.42 5.82 11.12
N GLN A 146 -25.44 6.59 11.50
CA GLN A 146 -26.78 6.37 10.99
C GLN A 146 -26.79 6.82 9.52
N LEU A 147 -26.27 5.95 8.65
CA LEU A 147 -26.19 6.15 7.21
C LEU A 147 -27.54 6.44 6.55
N SER A 148 -28.64 6.08 7.23
CA SER A 148 -30.00 6.44 6.84
C SER A 148 -30.26 7.95 6.77
N SER A 149 -29.39 8.78 7.35
CA SER A 149 -29.52 10.24 7.35
C SER A 149 -28.80 10.95 6.20
N TRP A 150 -28.02 10.24 5.38
CA TRP A 150 -27.33 10.84 4.22
C TRP A 150 -28.27 10.89 3.00
N PRO A 151 -28.70 12.09 2.56
CA PRO A 151 -29.67 12.23 1.47
C PRO A 151 -29.07 11.95 0.08
N THR A 152 -27.75 11.92 -0.04
CA THR A 152 -27.02 11.73 -1.31
C THR A 152 -26.16 10.47 -1.26
N GLN A 153 -26.52 9.47 -2.05
CA GLN A 153 -25.71 8.27 -2.28
C GLN A 153 -24.55 8.61 -3.24
N PHE A 154 -23.35 8.11 -2.95
CA PHE A 154 -22.12 8.35 -3.72
C PHE A 154 -22.01 7.44 -4.95
N ASP A 155 -21.27 7.85 -5.98
CA ASP A 155 -20.97 7.01 -7.13
C ASP A 155 -19.92 5.95 -6.82
N LYS A 156 -18.99 6.23 -5.90
CA LYS A 156 -17.88 5.34 -5.52
C LYS A 156 -17.57 5.48 -4.04
N CYS A 157 -16.99 4.45 -3.44
CA CYS A 157 -16.48 4.50 -2.07
C CYS A 157 -15.09 3.86 -1.99
N LEU A 158 -14.13 4.57 -1.42
CA LEU A 158 -12.83 4.07 -1.00
C LEU A 158 -12.89 3.72 0.49
N GLU A 159 -12.87 2.42 0.79
CA GLU A 159 -13.00 1.86 2.14
C GLU A 159 -11.62 1.49 2.72
N LEU A 160 -11.18 2.25 3.72
CA LEU A 160 -9.85 2.15 4.34
C LEU A 160 -9.88 1.51 5.73
N THR A 161 -11.04 1.43 6.36
CA THR A 161 -11.23 0.86 7.69
C THR A 161 -11.36 -0.66 7.61
N GLY A 162 -12.03 -1.17 6.58
CA GLY A 162 -12.15 -2.60 6.29
C GLY A 162 -13.44 -3.20 6.83
N THR A 163 -13.39 -4.47 7.27
CA THR A 163 -14.59 -5.30 7.50
C THR A 163 -15.58 -4.73 8.52
N LYS A 164 -15.13 -3.86 9.42
CA LYS A 164 -15.98 -3.18 10.41
C LYS A 164 -17.02 -2.25 9.80
N THR A 165 -16.71 -1.65 8.65
CA THR A 165 -17.52 -0.60 8.03
C THR A 165 -17.93 -0.94 6.61
N SER A 166 -17.38 -1.99 5.99
CA SER A 166 -17.71 -2.36 4.61
C SER A 166 -19.22 -2.55 4.36
N LYS A 167 -19.97 -3.07 5.35
CA LYS A 167 -21.44 -3.25 5.29
C LYS A 167 -22.19 -1.92 5.24
N ASP A 168 -21.68 -0.94 5.96
CA ASP A 168 -22.20 0.41 6.02
C ASP A 168 -21.81 1.18 4.74
N SER A 169 -20.53 1.11 4.36
CA SER A 169 -19.99 1.75 3.15
C SER A 169 -20.73 1.34 1.88
N ILE A 170 -21.18 0.10 1.75
CA ILE A 170 -21.94 -0.34 0.57
C ILE A 170 -23.37 0.21 0.54
N LEU A 171 -23.96 0.60 1.66
CA LEU A 171 -25.25 1.30 1.67
C LEU A 171 -25.13 2.76 1.24
N CYS A 172 -23.93 3.33 1.31
CA CYS A 172 -23.66 4.72 0.95
C CYS A 172 -23.59 4.97 -0.55
N VAL A 173 -23.42 3.92 -1.37
CA VAL A 173 -23.26 4.08 -2.83
C VAL A 173 -24.57 3.87 -3.58
N LYS A 174 -24.72 4.50 -4.74
CA LYS A 174 -25.89 4.35 -5.62
C LYS A 174 -26.02 2.90 -6.12
N LEU A 175 -27.15 2.56 -6.72
CA LEU A 175 -27.29 1.28 -7.42
C LEU A 175 -26.23 1.14 -8.52
N ARG A 176 -25.71 -0.08 -8.69
CA ARG A 176 -24.70 -0.51 -9.69
C ARG A 176 -23.32 0.12 -9.48
N ARG A 177 -23.10 0.77 -8.34
CA ARG A 177 -21.85 1.41 -7.96
C ARG A 177 -20.98 0.53 -7.08
N THR A 178 -19.77 1.00 -6.83
CA THR A 178 -18.67 0.20 -6.34
C THR A 178 -18.08 0.75 -5.05
N VAL A 179 -17.86 -0.15 -4.10
CA VAL A 179 -16.99 0.07 -2.93
C VAL A 179 -15.68 -0.70 -3.16
N CYS A 180 -14.55 -0.02 -3.02
CA CYS A 180 -13.22 -0.61 -3.03
C CYS A 180 -12.68 -0.66 -1.61
N MET A 181 -12.57 -1.87 -1.06
CA MET A 181 -11.91 -2.12 0.22
C MET A 181 -10.41 -2.23 0.00
N THR A 182 -9.69 -1.21 0.43
CA THR A 182 -8.25 -1.04 0.25
C THR A 182 -7.47 -1.20 1.56
N GLY A 183 -8.13 -0.93 2.70
CA GLY A 183 -7.47 -0.90 4.01
C GLY A 183 -8.13 -1.76 5.07
N ILE A 184 -7.34 -2.11 6.09
CA ILE A 184 -7.76 -2.84 7.30
C ILE A 184 -7.41 -2.00 8.54
N GLN A 185 -7.57 -0.68 8.43
CA GLN A 185 -7.15 0.20 9.51
C GLN A 185 -8.00 -0.01 10.78
N GLY A 186 -9.21 -0.56 10.65
CA GLY A 186 -10.10 -0.96 11.75
C GLY A 186 -9.60 -2.16 12.58
N GLY A 187 -8.52 -2.83 12.17
CA GLY A 187 -7.87 -3.90 12.92
C GLY A 187 -8.49 -5.29 12.77
N GLU A 188 -9.54 -5.43 11.96
CA GLU A 188 -10.16 -6.72 11.65
C GLU A 188 -9.93 -7.10 10.18
N ARG A 189 -9.21 -8.19 9.95
CA ARG A 189 -8.89 -8.69 8.59
C ARG A 189 -9.98 -9.54 7.97
N THR A 190 -10.85 -10.12 8.79
CA THR A 190 -11.89 -11.06 8.34
C THR A 190 -13.21 -10.69 8.98
N ALA A 191 -14.27 -10.69 8.17
CA ALA A 191 -15.63 -10.66 8.68
C ALA A 191 -16.02 -12.09 9.09
N ALA A 192 -16.24 -12.30 10.39
CA ALA A 192 -16.81 -13.55 10.87
C ALA A 192 -18.22 -13.74 10.27
N ASP A 193 -18.56 -14.97 9.90
CA ASP A 193 -19.89 -15.36 9.42
C ASP A 193 -20.42 -14.52 8.24
N PHE A 194 -19.53 -14.07 7.34
CA PHE A 194 -19.92 -13.29 6.17
C PHE A 194 -20.70 -14.15 5.16
N SER A 195 -21.97 -13.79 4.96
CA SER A 195 -22.84 -14.38 3.95
C SER A 195 -23.11 -13.36 2.84
N PRO A 196 -22.58 -13.53 1.62
CA PRO A 196 -22.74 -12.56 0.53
C PRO A 196 -24.20 -12.23 0.22
N ILE A 197 -25.11 -13.20 0.35
CA ILE A 197 -26.53 -13.02 -0.02
C ILE A 197 -27.29 -12.18 1.01
N THR A 198 -26.91 -12.23 2.29
CA THR A 198 -27.58 -11.48 3.37
C THR A 198 -26.88 -10.17 3.69
N GLU A 199 -25.57 -10.11 3.49
CA GLU A 199 -24.73 -8.98 3.91
C GLU A 199 -24.43 -7.99 2.78
N LEU A 200 -24.47 -8.42 1.51
CA LEU A 200 -24.32 -7.50 0.39
C LEU A 200 -25.70 -7.04 -0.09
N PRO A 201 -25.99 -5.73 -0.03
CA PRO A 201 -27.21 -5.21 -0.61
C PRO A 201 -27.26 -5.49 -2.12
N PRO A 202 -28.44 -5.77 -2.66
CA PRO A 202 -28.58 -6.16 -4.06
C PRO A 202 -28.11 -5.04 -5.00
N ARG A 203 -27.56 -5.45 -6.14
CA ARG A 203 -27.19 -4.58 -7.27
C ARG A 203 -26.12 -3.54 -6.91
N ARG A 204 -25.20 -3.84 -5.99
CA ARG A 204 -23.99 -3.06 -5.72
C ARG A 204 -22.76 -3.96 -5.80
N ARG A 205 -21.58 -3.36 -5.94
CA ARG A 205 -20.31 -4.07 -6.12
C ARG A 205 -19.42 -3.81 -4.91
N LEU A 206 -18.87 -4.88 -4.35
CA LEU A 206 -17.77 -4.81 -3.40
C LEU A 206 -16.54 -5.41 -4.08
N LEU A 207 -15.45 -4.67 -4.11
CA LEU A 207 -14.16 -5.15 -4.58
C LEU A 207 -13.10 -4.94 -3.50
N SER A 208 -12.08 -5.77 -3.49
CA SER A 208 -10.88 -5.57 -2.68
C SER A 208 -9.75 -5.12 -3.58
N TYR A 209 -8.93 -4.19 -3.11
CA TYR A 209 -7.63 -3.88 -3.72
C TYR A 209 -6.53 -4.18 -2.71
N GLY A 210 -5.48 -4.84 -3.18
CA GLY A 210 -4.24 -5.01 -2.45
C GLY A 210 -3.10 -4.95 -3.44
N GLY A 211 -2.23 -3.95 -3.29
CA GLY A 211 -1.19 -3.67 -4.28
C GLY A 211 -0.15 -4.78 -4.40
N ASP A 212 0.41 -4.90 -5.60
CA ASP A 212 1.55 -5.76 -5.89
C ASP A 212 2.71 -5.00 -6.58
N GLU A 213 3.75 -5.74 -6.97
CA GLU A 213 4.93 -5.20 -7.65
C GLU A 213 4.63 -4.62 -9.04
N HIS A 214 3.66 -5.19 -9.77
CA HIS A 214 3.32 -4.77 -11.12
C HIS A 214 2.59 -3.44 -11.07
N ASP A 215 1.66 -3.29 -10.12
CA ASP A 215 0.99 -2.03 -9.80
C ASP A 215 2.02 -0.91 -9.53
N PHE A 216 3.05 -1.19 -8.72
CA PHE A 216 4.10 -0.20 -8.42
C PHE A 216 4.90 0.21 -9.65
N ILE A 217 5.33 -0.76 -10.46
CA ILE A 217 6.15 -0.53 -11.66
C ILE A 217 5.35 0.27 -12.69
N SER A 218 4.10 -0.12 -12.91
CA SER A 218 3.20 0.44 -13.93
C SER A 218 2.57 1.79 -13.56
N MET A 219 2.54 2.14 -12.27
CA MET A 219 2.07 3.44 -11.82
C MET A 219 2.85 4.59 -12.51
N PRO A 220 2.17 5.67 -12.96
CA PRO A 220 2.79 6.80 -13.63
C PRO A 220 3.58 7.67 -12.64
N TRP A 221 4.71 7.13 -12.19
CA TRP A 221 5.56 7.69 -11.14
C TRP A 221 6.01 9.12 -11.45
N GLU A 222 6.47 9.36 -12.67
CA GLU A 222 7.00 10.65 -13.11
C GLU A 222 5.90 11.72 -13.06
N THR A 223 4.68 11.37 -13.46
CA THR A 223 3.51 12.25 -13.37
C THR A 223 3.14 12.57 -11.92
N LEU A 224 3.21 11.58 -11.03
CA LEU A 224 2.91 11.79 -9.60
C LEU A 224 3.98 12.65 -8.92
N VAL A 225 5.26 12.43 -9.23
CA VAL A 225 6.37 13.28 -8.75
C VAL A 225 6.19 14.71 -9.23
N ALA A 226 5.91 14.92 -10.53
CA ALA A 226 5.64 16.24 -11.07
C ALA A 226 4.43 16.91 -10.40
N ALA A 227 3.38 16.15 -10.07
CA ALA A 227 2.24 16.68 -9.33
C ALA A 227 2.59 17.08 -7.89
N VAL A 228 3.55 16.43 -7.25
CA VAL A 228 4.09 16.83 -5.95
C VAL A 228 4.94 18.10 -6.08
N GLU A 229 5.82 18.17 -7.09
CA GLU A 229 6.65 19.34 -7.40
C GLU A 229 5.80 20.58 -7.72
N ASP A 230 4.72 20.40 -8.48
CA ASP A 230 3.73 21.44 -8.79
C ASP A 230 2.84 21.83 -7.59
N GLY A 231 2.97 21.15 -6.45
CA GLY A 231 2.15 21.39 -5.26
C GLY A 231 0.68 20.92 -5.38
N LYS A 232 0.34 20.13 -6.41
CA LYS A 232 -0.99 19.52 -6.58
C LYS A 232 -1.23 18.38 -5.60
N ILE A 233 -0.17 17.67 -5.22
CA ILE A 233 -0.17 16.63 -4.19
C ILE A 233 0.69 17.10 -3.03
N THR A 234 0.11 17.16 -1.83
CA THR A 234 0.86 17.49 -0.61
C THR A 234 1.22 16.21 0.13
N ILE A 235 2.51 15.97 0.31
CA ILE A 235 3.02 14.84 1.11
C ILE A 235 3.41 15.35 2.49
N PRO A 236 2.72 14.94 3.56
CA PRO A 236 3.06 15.36 4.91
C PRO A 236 4.35 14.64 5.35
N VAL A 237 5.47 15.35 5.33
CA VAL A 237 6.75 14.84 5.83
C VAL A 237 6.98 15.37 7.24
N HIS A 238 7.16 14.46 8.21
CA HIS A 238 7.58 14.81 9.56
C HIS A 238 9.01 14.35 9.78
N ARG A 239 9.88 15.26 10.25
CA ARG A 239 11.28 14.97 10.59
C ARG A 239 11.42 14.96 12.10
N PHE A 240 11.85 13.83 12.65
CA PHE A 240 12.21 13.73 14.06
C PHE A 240 13.64 14.28 14.23
N GLN A 241 13.81 15.26 15.12
CA GLN A 241 15.11 15.80 15.53
C GLN A 241 15.65 15.05 16.74
#